data_AF-A0A191WGJ9-F1
#
_entry.id   AF-A0A191WGJ9-F1
#
_cell.length_a   1.000
_cell.length_b   1.000
_cell.length_c   1.000
_cell.angle_alpha   90.00
_cell.angle_beta   90.00
_cell.angle_gamma   90.00
#
_symmetry.space_group_name_H-M   'P 1'
#
loop_
_entity.id
_entity.type
_entity.pdbx_description
1 polymer ?
#
loop_
_entity_poly.entity_id
_entity_poly.type
_entity_poly.pdbx_seq_one_letter_code
_entity_poly.pdbx_strand_id
1 'polypeptide(L)' 'MDPFSLIVVVVAAAYIAAVVYAIVQVIRSKELSDLERVVWVLAVVFFPFVATLVWFIAGPHPFGLRLTRDLR' A
#
# COMPACT_ATOMS: atom_id res chain seq x y z
N MET A 1 7.22 -20.53 -13.96
CA MET A 1 7.35 -19.28 -13.18
C MET A 1 8.66 -19.37 -12.43
N ASP A 2 9.47 -18.31 -12.46
CA ASP A 2 10.68 -18.26 -11.68
C ASP A 2 10.36 -18.24 -10.16
N PRO A 3 11.25 -18.75 -9.30
CA PRO A 3 10.99 -18.83 -7.85
C PRO A 3 10.67 -17.47 -7.22
N PHE A 4 11.26 -16.39 -7.73
CA PHE A 4 11.01 -15.04 -7.26
C PHE A 4 9.58 -14.58 -7.58
N SER A 5 9.13 -14.78 -8.81
CA SER A 5 7.74 -14.51 -9.21
C SER A 5 6.74 -15.28 -8.35
N LEU A 6 7.01 -16.54 -8.01
CA LEU A 6 6.14 -17.32 -7.12
C LEU A 6 6.02 -16.69 -5.73
N ILE A 7 7.14 -16.25 -5.15
CA ILE A 7 7.15 -15.56 -3.85
C ILE A 7 6.32 -14.27 -3.92
N VAL A 8 6.52 -13.46 -4.96
CA VAL A 8 5.78 -12.20 -5.14
C VAL A 8 4.28 -12.46 -5.22
N VAL A 9 3.86 -13.46 -5.99
CA VAL A 9 2.43 -13.81 -6.13
C VAL A 9 1.85 -14.27 -4.79
N VAL A 10 2.55 -15.13 -4.05
CA VAL A 10 2.09 -15.60 -2.73
C VAL A 10 1.98 -14.44 -1.74
N VAL A 11 2.97 -13.56 -1.69
CA VAL A 11 2.96 -12.39 -0.80
C VAL A 11 1.84 -11.43 -1.18
N ALA A 12 1.65 -11.15 -2.47
CA ALA A 12 0.57 -10.29 -2.93
C ALA A 12 -0.81 -10.88 -2.58
N ALA A 13 -1.02 -12.18 -2.80
CA ALA A 13 -2.26 -12.86 -2.46
C ALA A 13 -2.53 -12.84 -0.94
N ALA A 14 -1.51 -13.13 -0.12
CA ALA A 14 -1.60 -13.08 1.34
C ALA A 14 -1.91 -11.67 1.84
N TYR A 15 -1.29 -10.65 1.25
CA TYR A 15 -1.57 -9.25 1.58
C TYR A 15 -3.02 -8.87 1.27
N ILE A 16 -3.53 -9.23 0.09
CA ILE A 16 -4.93 -8.98 -0.28
C ILE A 16 -5.88 -9.69 0.70
N ALA A 17 -5.60 -10.95 1.02
CA ALA A 17 -6.40 -11.70 1.99
C ALA A 17 -6.40 -11.03 3.38
N ALA A 18 -5.26 -10.53 3.84
CA ALA A 18 -5.15 -9.80 5.10
C ALA A 18 -5.94 -8.49 5.10
N VAL A 19 -5.90 -7.72 4.00
CA VAL A 19 -6.68 -6.49 3.84
C VAL A 19 -8.18 -6.78 3.90
N VAL A 20 -8.65 -7.78 3.15
CA VAL A 20 -10.06 -8.20 3.18
C VAL A 20 -10.47 -8.67 4.58
N TYR A 21 -9.63 -9.48 5.22
CA TYR A 21 -9.87 -9.94 6.58
C TYR A 21 -9.99 -8.79 7.57
N ALA A 22 -9.08 -7.80 7.50
CA ALA A 22 -9.10 -6.63 8.36
C ALA A 22 -10.39 -5.81 8.17
N ILE A 23 -10.82 -5.57 6.92
CA ILE A 23 -12.08 -4.86 6.63
C ILE A 23 -13.27 -5.62 7.22
N VAL A 24 -13.34 -6.93 7.01
CA VAL A 24 -14.42 -7.77 7.56
C VAL A 24 -14.43 -7.73 9.09
N GLN A 25 -13.25 -7.78 9.73
CA GLN A 25 -13.12 -7.69 11.18
C GLN A 25 -13.61 -6.34 11.71
N VAL A 26 -13.22 -5.23 11.07
CA VAL A 26 -13.67 -3.87 11.42
C VAL A 26 -15.18 -3.74 11.29
N ILE A 27 -15.76 -4.25 10.19
CA ILE A 27 -17.21 -4.21 9.96
C ILE A 27 -17.96 -5.07 10.99
N ARG A 28 -17.39 -6.20 11.42
CA ARG A 28 -18.03 -7.10 12.39
C ARG A 28 -17.79 -6.70 13.85
N SER A 29 -16.87 -5.79 14.13
CA SER A 29 -16.54 -5.39 15.49
C SER A 29 -17.69 -4.61 16.12
N LYS A 30 -18.26 -5.14 17.20
CA LYS A 30 -19.34 -4.51 17.97
C LYS A 30 -18.84 -3.44 18.95
N GLU A 31 -17.53 -3.38 19.16
CA GLU A 31 -16.89 -2.44 20.09
C GLU A 31 -16.62 -1.07 19.45
N LEU A 32 -16.69 -0.99 18.11
CA LEU A 32 -16.49 0.25 17.38
C LEU A 32 -17.82 0.98 17.19
N SER A 33 -17.80 2.29 17.41
CA SER A 33 -18.86 3.18 16.93
C SER A 33 -18.90 3.23 15.40
N ASP A 34 -20.02 3.70 14.84
CA ASP A 34 -20.19 3.81 13.38
C ASP A 34 -19.11 4.70 12.74
N LEU A 35 -18.75 5.81 13.40
CA LEU A 35 -17.71 6.71 12.91
C LEU A 35 -16.33 6.04 12.93
N GLU A 36 -15.95 5.39 14.03
CA GLU A 36 -14.66 4.70 14.14
C GLU A 36 -14.54 3.59 13.10
N ARG A 37 -15.63 2.85 12.86
CA ARG A 37 -15.67 1.82 11.83
C ARG A 37 -15.38 2.39 10.44
N VAL A 38 -16.01 3.51 10.08
CA VAL A 38 -15.77 4.18 8.79
C VAL A 38 -14.30 4.64 8.69
N VAL A 39 -13.77 5.26 9.75
CA VAL A 39 -12.37 5.71 9.79
C VAL A 39 -11.40 4.54 9.59
N TRP A 40 -11.63 3.40 10.25
CA TRP A 40 -10.77 2.22 10.11
C TRP A 40 -10.85 1.59 8.73
N VAL A 41 -12.04 1.50 8.12
CA VAL A 41 -12.17 1.01 6.74
C VAL A 41 -11.42 1.93 5.78
N LEU A 42 -11.60 3.25 5.91
CA LEU A 42 -10.88 4.22 5.08
C LEU A 42 -9.37 4.10 5.30
N ALA A 43 -8.89 4.01 6.54
CA ALA A 43 -7.48 3.85 6.84
C ALA A 43 -6.88 2.62 6.14
N VAL A 44 -7.53 1.46 6.24
CA VAL A 44 -7.06 0.22 5.61
C VAL A 44 -7.03 0.33 4.07
N VAL A 45 -8.07 0.92 3.47
CA VAL A 45 -8.17 1.08 2.00
C VAL A 45 -7.19 2.11 1.47
N PHE A 46 -6.99 3.23 2.17
CA PHE A 46 -6.15 4.33 1.72
C PHE A 46 -4.68 4.18 2.08
N PHE A 47 -4.33 3.32 3.04
CA PHE A 47 -2.94 3.01 3.40
C PHE A 47 -2.01 2.73 2.20
N PRO A 48 -2.35 1.86 1.22
CA PRO A 48 -1.49 1.63 0.05
C PRO A 48 -1.26 2.88 -0.81
N PHE A 49 -2.22 3.81 -0.84
CA PHE A 49 -2.04 5.09 -1.55
C PHE A 49 -1.08 6.02 -0.81
N VAL A 50 -1.15 6.05 0.52
CA VAL A 50 -0.19 6.81 1.33
C VAL A 50 1.22 6.22 1.18
N ALA A 51 1.34 4.88 1.20
CA ALA A 51 2.63 4.21 1.00
C ALA A 51 3.25 4.52 -0.37
N THR A 52 2.44 4.52 -1.44
CA THR A 52 2.90 4.90 -2.78
C THR A 52 3.26 6.38 -2.87
N LEU A 53 2.49 7.28 -2.24
CA LEU A 53 2.81 8.70 -2.21
C LEU A 53 4.14 8.96 -1.46
N VAL A 54 4.35 8.31 -0.32
CA VAL A 54 5.61 8.37 0.43
C VAL A 54 6.77 7.90 -0.45
N TRP A 55 6.60 6.80 -1.20
CA TRP A 55 7.62 6.34 -2.14
C TRP A 55 7.89 7.33 -3.27
N PHE A 56 6.88 8.01 -3.82
CA PHE A 56 7.12 9.02 -4.85
C PHE A 56 7.90 10.23 -4.35
N ILE A 57 7.72 10.61 -3.08
CA ILE A 57 8.39 11.77 -2.47
C ILE A 57 9.78 11.40 -1.96
N ALA A 58 9.92 10.28 -1.25
CA ALA A 58 11.15 9.85 -0.58
C ALA A 58 11.96 8.82 -1.38
N GLY A 59 11.38 8.24 -2.42
CA GLY A 59 12.06 7.28 -3.28
C GLY A 59 13.13 7.94 -4.14
N PRO A 60 14.05 7.14 -4.71
CA PRO A 60 15.11 7.66 -5.56
C PRO A 60 14.52 8.47 -6.73
N HIS A 61 14.78 9.78 -6.75
CA HIS A 61 14.24 10.79 -7.68
C HIS A 61 13.94 10.27 -9.10
N PRO A 62 12.66 10.17 -9.53
CA PRO A 62 12.30 9.94 -10.93
C PRO A 62 12.49 11.19 -11.80
N PHE A 63 12.53 12.39 -11.20
CA PHE A 63 13.01 13.61 -11.85
C PHE A 63 14.54 13.58 -11.90
N GLY A 64 15.07 12.66 -12.70
CA GLY A 64 16.43 12.75 -13.18
C GLY A 64 16.59 13.98 -14.06
N LEU A 65 16.70 15.16 -13.44
CA LEU A 65 17.36 16.29 -14.10
C LEU A 65 18.84 15.92 -14.21
N ARG A 66 19.16 15.01 -15.13
CA ARG A 66 20.50 14.81 -15.69
C ARG A 66 20.91 16.02 -16.55
N LEU A 67 20.47 17.23 -16.21
CA LEU A 67 20.82 18.47 -16.91
C LEU A 67 22.33 18.75 -16.86
N THR A 68 23.10 18.03 -16.05
CA THR A 68 24.53 18.24 -15.87
C THR A 68 25.45 17.32 -16.67
N ARG A 69 24.93 16.35 -17.45
CA ARG A 69 25.79 15.42 -18.23
C ARG A 69 26.02 15.79 -19.69
N ASP A 70 25.30 16.77 -20.23
CA ASP A 70 25.44 17.22 -21.64
C ASP A 70 26.31 18.49 -21.81
N LEU A 71 27.06 18.91 -20.78
CA LEU A 71 27.93 20.10 -20.83
C LEU A 71 29.44 19.79 -20.76
N ARG A 72 29.89 18.59 -21.15
CA ARG A 72 31.33 18.30 -21.20
C ARG A 72 31.74 17.40 -22.35
#